data_AF-A0A947IZY3-F1
#
_entry.id   AF-A0A947IZY3-F1
#
_cell.length_a   1.000
_cell.length_b   1.000
_cell.length_c   1.000
_cell.angle_alpha   90.00
_cell.angle_beta   90.00
_cell.angle_gamma   90.00
#
_symmetry.space_group_name_H-M   'P 1'
#
loop_
_entity.id
_entity.type
_entity.pdbx_description
1 polymer ?
#
loop_
_entity_poly.entity_id
_entity_poly.type
_entity_poly.pdbx_seq_one_letter_code
_entity_poly.pdbx_strand_id
1 'polypeptide(L)'
;MTQKELLRYDVIKNLIESKINGTEASIQLNLSVRQVKRLKAGVKEKGVKGIIHCNRGRDGNNNIDPRIFEEAKKYLHKKYFDFGPTFASEKLEENHHIELSKETVRKIMTVEGLWKPKSRKKPKDRHVWRARKEYFGEIEQFDGSYHKWFEDRAEEACLLLSVDDAKGEITHAKFDLNESTSCLWLLERIY
;
A
#
# COMPACT_ATOMS: atom_id res chain seq x y z
N MET A 1 -16.63 -15.93 -18.15
CA MET A 1 -15.84 -15.85 -19.39
C MET A 1 -15.43 -14.40 -19.57
N THR A 2 -14.16 -14.11 -19.87
CA THR A 2 -13.70 -12.73 -20.08
C THR A 2 -13.95 -12.29 -21.54
N GLN A 3 -13.97 -10.98 -21.81
CA GLN A 3 -14.09 -10.46 -23.19
C GLN A 3 -12.99 -11.00 -24.12
N LYS A 4 -11.78 -11.19 -23.59
CA LYS A 4 -10.66 -11.80 -24.33
C LYS A 4 -10.90 -13.28 -24.66
N GLU A 5 -11.56 -14.02 -23.79
CA GLU A 5 -11.93 -15.43 -24.04
C GLU A 5 -13.05 -15.53 -25.08
N LEU A 6 -14.01 -14.58 -25.10
CA LEU A 6 -15.04 -14.46 -26.13
C LEU A 6 -14.41 -14.20 -27.52
N LEU A 7 -13.57 -13.17 -27.65
CA LEU A 7 -12.87 -12.87 -28.90
C LEU A 7 -12.04 -14.06 -29.40
N ARG A 8 -11.36 -14.77 -28.50
CA ARG A 8 -10.64 -16.00 -28.84
C ARG A 8 -11.57 -17.08 -29.39
N TYR A 9 -12.78 -17.20 -28.84
CA TYR A 9 -13.76 -18.16 -29.33
C TYR A 9 -14.22 -17.84 -30.74
N ASP A 10 -14.54 -16.59 -31.02
CA ASP A 10 -15.02 -16.19 -32.34
C ASP A 10 -13.97 -16.40 -33.44
N VAL A 11 -12.71 -16.05 -33.16
CA VAL A 11 -11.61 -16.29 -34.11
C VAL A 11 -11.39 -17.78 -34.35
N ILE A 12 -11.41 -18.61 -33.30
CA ILE A 12 -11.26 -20.06 -33.46
C ILE A 12 -12.47 -20.68 -34.16
N LYS A 13 -13.68 -20.16 -33.94
CA LYS A 13 -14.89 -20.58 -34.65
C LYS A 13 -14.77 -20.30 -36.15
N ASN A 14 -14.33 -19.10 -36.52
CA ASN A 14 -14.06 -18.74 -37.92
C ASN A 14 -12.98 -19.65 -38.56
N LEU A 15 -11.97 -20.05 -37.79
CA LEU A 15 -10.92 -20.99 -38.22
C LEU A 15 -11.42 -22.44 -38.37
N ILE A 16 -12.48 -22.83 -37.63
CA ILE A 16 -13.14 -24.13 -37.76
C ILE A 16 -14.06 -24.14 -38.98
N GLU A 17 -14.77 -23.05 -39.21
CA GLU A 17 -15.63 -22.82 -40.39
C GLU A 17 -14.83 -22.56 -41.69
N SER A 18 -13.50 -22.64 -41.63
CA SER A 18 -12.57 -22.40 -42.75
C SER A 18 -12.70 -21.01 -43.40
N LYS A 19 -13.19 -20.01 -42.65
CA LYS A 19 -13.30 -18.60 -43.10
C LYS A 19 -11.97 -17.85 -43.04
N ILE A 20 -11.05 -18.30 -42.18
CA ILE A 20 -9.72 -17.74 -41.98
C ILE A 20 -8.67 -18.86 -41.93
N ASN A 21 -7.42 -18.55 -42.25
CA ASN A 21 -6.33 -19.51 -42.14
C ASN A 21 -5.66 -19.50 -40.74
N GLY A 22 -4.84 -20.52 -40.45
CA GLY A 22 -4.19 -20.65 -39.15
C GLY A 22 -3.15 -19.56 -38.84
N THR A 23 -2.58 -18.94 -39.86
CA THR A 23 -1.60 -17.85 -39.73
C THR A 23 -2.31 -16.53 -39.43
N GLU A 24 -3.43 -16.24 -40.10
CA GLU A 24 -4.30 -15.10 -39.84
C GLU A 24 -4.87 -15.16 -38.42
N ALA A 25 -5.35 -16.32 -37.98
CA ALA A 25 -5.81 -16.52 -36.61
C ALA A 25 -4.68 -16.31 -35.58
N SER A 26 -3.44 -16.67 -35.92
CA SER A 26 -2.26 -16.44 -35.08
C SER A 26 -1.95 -14.95 -34.92
N ILE A 27 -2.05 -14.19 -36.02
CA ILE A 27 -1.88 -12.73 -36.02
C ILE A 27 -3.00 -12.05 -35.21
N GLN A 28 -4.27 -12.39 -35.47
CA GLN A 28 -5.42 -11.78 -34.79
C GLN A 28 -5.42 -12.02 -33.27
N LEU A 29 -4.99 -13.20 -32.82
CA LEU A 29 -4.94 -13.54 -31.40
C LEU A 29 -3.61 -13.16 -30.72
N ASN A 30 -2.61 -12.75 -31.51
CA ASN A 30 -1.22 -12.57 -31.09
C ASN A 30 -0.70 -13.81 -30.33
N LEU A 31 -0.89 -14.99 -30.93
CA LEU A 31 -0.49 -16.30 -30.39
C LEU A 31 0.32 -17.07 -31.42
N SER A 32 1.18 -17.99 -30.99
CA SER A 32 1.85 -18.88 -31.92
C SER A 32 0.86 -19.79 -32.67
N VAL A 33 1.18 -20.14 -33.92
CA VAL A 33 0.38 -21.07 -34.74
C VAL A 33 0.14 -22.41 -34.01
N ARG A 34 1.13 -22.90 -33.24
CA ARG A 34 0.99 -24.12 -32.42
C ARG A 34 -0.08 -23.96 -31.36
N GLN A 35 -0.14 -22.81 -30.69
CA GLN A 35 -1.15 -22.53 -29.67
C GLN A 35 -2.54 -22.38 -30.28
N VAL A 36 -2.65 -21.76 -31.46
CA VAL A 36 -3.92 -21.69 -32.22
C VAL A 36 -4.42 -23.09 -32.58
N LYS A 37 -3.54 -24.00 -33.05
CA LYS A 37 -3.90 -25.39 -33.32
C LYS A 37 -4.40 -26.12 -32.07
N ARG A 38 -3.76 -25.91 -30.91
CA ARG A 38 -4.22 -26.49 -29.62
C ARG A 38 -5.59 -25.95 -29.21
N LEU A 39 -5.83 -24.65 -29.36
CA LEU A 39 -7.14 -24.05 -29.08
C LEU A 39 -8.22 -24.59 -30.04
N LYS A 40 -7.92 -24.71 -31.33
CA LYS A 40 -8.83 -25.34 -32.31
C LYS A 40 -9.21 -26.77 -31.90
N ALA A 41 -8.24 -27.58 -31.49
CA ALA A 41 -8.50 -28.93 -31.01
C ALA A 41 -9.37 -28.93 -29.74
N GLY A 42 -9.04 -28.09 -28.76
CA GLY A 42 -9.81 -27.97 -27.51
C GLY A 42 -11.26 -27.49 -27.73
N VAL A 43 -11.47 -26.57 -28.68
CA VAL A 43 -12.83 -26.10 -29.05
C VAL A 43 -13.60 -27.18 -29.79
N LYS A 44 -12.96 -27.96 -30.66
CA LYS A 44 -13.63 -29.07 -31.37
C LYS A 44 -14.13 -30.16 -30.40
N GLU A 45 -13.38 -30.42 -29.34
CA GLU A 45 -13.72 -31.43 -28.33
C GLU A 45 -14.72 -30.91 -27.28
N LYS A 46 -14.51 -29.69 -26.76
CA LYS A 46 -15.20 -29.18 -25.55
C LYS A 46 -16.04 -27.92 -25.80
N GLY A 47 -16.15 -27.48 -27.05
CA GLY A 47 -16.84 -26.24 -27.43
C GLY A 47 -16.22 -25.01 -26.77
N VAL A 48 -17.07 -24.09 -26.31
CA VAL A 48 -16.66 -22.85 -25.62
C VAL A 48 -15.78 -23.12 -24.40
N LYS A 49 -16.01 -24.23 -23.68
CA LYS A 49 -15.24 -24.61 -22.48
C LYS A 49 -13.77 -24.91 -22.81
N GLY A 50 -13.43 -25.23 -24.06
CA GLY A 50 -12.06 -25.48 -24.50
C GLY A 50 -11.14 -24.25 -24.50
N ILE A 51 -11.70 -23.04 -24.42
CA ILE A 51 -10.95 -21.78 -24.37
C ILE A 51 -10.77 -21.26 -22.95
N ILE A 52 -11.68 -21.65 -22.05
CA ILE A 52 -11.61 -21.30 -20.66
C ILE A 52 -10.36 -21.98 -20.07
N HIS A 53 -9.55 -21.21 -19.34
CA HIS A 53 -8.36 -21.74 -18.68
C HIS A 53 -8.73 -22.91 -17.74
N CYS A 54 -8.05 -24.06 -17.88
CA CYS A 54 -8.41 -25.28 -17.16
C CYS A 54 -8.30 -25.20 -15.63
N ASN A 55 -7.47 -24.29 -15.10
CA ASN A 55 -7.38 -24.07 -13.65
C ASN A 55 -8.43 -23.08 -13.12
N ARG A 56 -9.26 -22.49 -13.99
CA ARG A 56 -10.30 -21.57 -13.55
C ARG A 56 -11.35 -22.35 -12.76
N GLY A 57 -11.57 -21.97 -11.51
CA GLY A 57 -12.52 -22.62 -10.62
C GLY A 57 -12.01 -23.93 -9.98
N ARG A 58 -10.71 -24.25 -10.15
CA ARG A 58 -10.08 -25.30 -9.34
C ARG A 58 -9.48 -24.68 -8.09
N ASP A 59 -9.67 -25.36 -6.97
CA ASP A 59 -8.98 -25.01 -5.73
C ASP A 59 -7.48 -25.28 -5.88
N GLY A 60 -6.66 -24.39 -5.32
CA GLY A 60 -5.22 -24.57 -5.30
C GLY A 60 -4.82 -25.65 -4.29
N ASN A 61 -3.71 -26.34 -4.52
CA ASN A 61 -3.19 -27.35 -3.58
C ASN A 61 -2.86 -26.78 -2.19
N ASN A 62 -2.63 -25.47 -2.09
CA ASN A 62 -2.35 -24.78 -0.83
C ASN A 62 -3.62 -24.23 -0.17
N ASN A 63 -4.80 -24.78 -0.51
CA ASN A 63 -6.03 -24.39 0.15
C ASN A 63 -6.04 -24.94 1.58
N ILE A 64 -6.56 -24.13 2.49
CA ILE A 64 -6.65 -24.50 3.91
C ILE A 64 -7.78 -25.51 4.04
N ASP A 65 -7.62 -26.48 4.95
CA ASP A 65 -8.71 -27.41 5.27
C ASP A 65 -9.96 -26.60 5.68
N PRO A 66 -11.09 -26.78 4.98
CA PRO A 66 -12.34 -26.09 5.29
C PRO A 66 -12.75 -26.19 6.76
N ARG A 67 -12.39 -27.30 7.44
CA ARG A 67 -12.67 -27.50 8.86
C ARG A 67 -11.92 -26.50 9.74
N ILE A 68 -10.61 -26.36 9.50
CA ILE A 68 -9.75 -25.41 10.24
C ILE A 68 -10.22 -23.98 9.99
N PHE A 69 -10.64 -23.69 8.76
CA PHE A 69 -11.17 -22.37 8.39
C PHE A 69 -12.44 -22.02 9.19
N GLU A 70 -13.43 -22.92 9.23
CA GLU A 70 -14.67 -22.69 9.98
C GLU A 70 -14.43 -22.61 11.49
N GLU A 71 -13.51 -23.41 12.02
CA GLU A 71 -13.16 -23.36 13.44
C GLU A 71 -12.47 -22.04 13.81
N ALA A 72 -11.49 -21.59 13.01
CA ALA A 72 -10.84 -20.30 13.20
C ALA A 72 -11.85 -19.15 13.15
N LYS A 73 -12.75 -19.17 12.17
CA LYS A 73 -13.83 -18.18 12.02
C LYS A 73 -14.72 -18.12 13.27
N LYS A 74 -15.09 -19.26 13.84
CA LYS A 74 -15.90 -19.32 15.08
C LYS A 74 -15.19 -18.66 16.26
N TYR A 75 -13.89 -18.91 16.44
CA TYR A 75 -13.13 -18.28 17.53
C TYR A 75 -12.90 -16.79 17.30
N LEU A 76 -12.65 -16.37 16.06
CA LEU A 76 -12.52 -14.96 15.71
C LEU A 76 -13.77 -14.16 16.07
N HIS A 77 -14.97 -14.69 15.78
CA HIS A 77 -16.22 -14.03 16.17
C HIS A 77 -16.50 -14.10 17.68
N LYS A 78 -16.24 -15.24 18.33
CA LYS A 78 -16.63 -15.45 19.72
C LYS A 78 -15.69 -14.82 20.75
N LYS A 79 -14.38 -14.84 20.48
CA LYS A 79 -13.34 -14.48 21.47
C LYS A 79 -12.43 -13.33 21.05
N TYR A 80 -12.25 -13.09 19.75
CA TYR A 80 -11.23 -12.19 19.23
C TYR A 80 -11.80 -11.13 18.28
N PHE A 81 -13.05 -10.71 18.50
CA PHE A 81 -13.78 -9.80 17.60
C PHE A 81 -13.19 -8.37 17.60
N ASP A 82 -12.53 -7.99 18.69
CA ASP A 82 -11.90 -6.68 18.92
C ASP A 82 -10.38 -6.69 18.65
N PHE A 83 -9.80 -7.84 18.28
CA PHE A 83 -8.36 -7.98 18.10
C PHE A 83 -7.90 -7.53 16.71
N GLY A 84 -6.64 -7.12 16.63
CA GLY A 84 -5.97 -6.95 15.34
C GLY A 84 -5.62 -8.31 14.71
N PRO A 85 -5.49 -8.41 13.37
CA PRO A 85 -5.20 -9.68 12.69
C PRO A 85 -3.94 -10.39 13.16
N THR A 86 -2.89 -9.62 13.51
CA THR A 86 -1.64 -10.18 14.05
C THR A 86 -1.88 -10.86 15.39
N PHE A 87 -2.48 -10.14 16.33
CA PHE A 87 -2.72 -10.64 17.68
C PHE A 87 -3.75 -11.78 17.71
N ALA A 88 -4.77 -11.70 16.86
CA ALA A 88 -5.73 -12.79 16.67
C ALA A 88 -5.05 -14.06 16.13
N SER A 89 -4.06 -13.93 15.24
CA SER A 89 -3.27 -15.04 14.73
C SER A 89 -2.49 -15.74 15.84
N GLU A 90 -1.78 -14.96 16.67
CA GLU A 90 -1.01 -15.47 17.81
C GLU A 90 -1.92 -16.21 18.80
N LYS A 91 -3.10 -15.66 19.08
CA LYS A 91 -4.05 -16.28 20.03
C LYS A 91 -4.78 -17.50 19.48
N LEU A 92 -4.93 -17.63 18.16
CA LEU A 92 -5.41 -18.86 17.53
C LEU A 92 -4.38 -19.98 17.66
N GLU A 93 -3.09 -19.66 17.53
CA GLU A 93 -2.01 -20.63 17.70
C GLU A 93 -1.86 -21.05 19.17
N GLU A 94 -1.75 -20.09 20.10
CA GLU A 94 -1.53 -20.35 21.52
C GLU A 94 -2.68 -21.10 22.20
N ASN A 95 -3.93 -20.68 21.96
CA ASN A 95 -5.08 -21.19 22.73
C ASN A 95 -5.85 -22.31 22.02
N HIS A 96 -5.68 -22.44 20.71
CA HIS A 96 -6.48 -23.35 19.89
C HIS A 96 -5.64 -24.25 18.99
N HIS A 97 -4.30 -24.11 18.99
CA HIS A 97 -3.39 -24.87 18.13
C HIS A 97 -3.73 -24.77 16.64
N ILE A 98 -4.30 -23.64 16.23
CA ILE A 98 -4.64 -23.35 14.85
C ILE A 98 -3.55 -22.45 14.26
N GLU A 99 -2.63 -23.07 13.53
CA GLU A 99 -1.54 -22.37 12.85
C GLU A 99 -2.03 -21.77 11.52
N LEU A 100 -2.40 -20.49 11.55
CA LEU A 100 -2.74 -19.72 10.36
C LEU A 100 -1.79 -18.54 10.23
N SER A 101 -1.41 -18.23 8.99
CA SER A 101 -0.62 -17.02 8.74
C SER A 101 -1.43 -15.76 9.07
N LYS A 102 -0.76 -14.70 9.52
CA LYS A 102 -1.38 -13.39 9.75
C LYS A 102 -2.20 -12.87 8.56
N GLU A 103 -1.75 -13.14 7.32
CA GLU A 103 -2.46 -12.71 6.11
C GLU A 103 -3.74 -13.51 5.87
N THR A 104 -3.73 -14.80 6.21
CA THR A 104 -4.93 -15.63 6.18
C THR A 104 -5.97 -15.11 7.17
N VAL A 105 -5.56 -14.91 8.43
CA VAL A 105 -6.45 -14.37 9.47
C VAL A 105 -6.97 -13.00 9.07
N ARG A 106 -6.12 -12.12 8.54
CA ARG A 106 -6.54 -10.81 8.02
C ARG A 106 -7.58 -10.93 6.92
N LYS A 107 -7.42 -11.86 5.96
CA LYS A 107 -8.42 -12.08 4.89
C LYS A 107 -9.74 -12.57 5.46
N ILE A 108 -9.72 -13.53 6.38
CA ILE A 108 -10.92 -14.03 7.06
C ILE A 108 -11.63 -12.86 7.75
N MET A 109 -10.93 -12.12 8.61
CA MET A 109 -11.51 -11.00 9.34
C MET A 109 -12.01 -9.88 8.42
N THR A 110 -11.39 -9.67 7.26
CA THR A 110 -11.85 -8.68 6.27
C THR A 110 -13.15 -9.12 5.60
N VAL A 111 -13.24 -10.40 5.20
CA VAL A 111 -14.46 -10.96 4.57
C VAL A 111 -15.61 -11.01 5.58
N GLU A 112 -15.31 -11.34 6.83
CA GLU A 112 -16.28 -11.42 7.94
C GLU A 112 -16.63 -10.05 8.54
N GLY A 113 -16.04 -8.96 8.06
CA GLY A 113 -16.32 -7.61 8.55
C GLY A 113 -15.76 -7.26 9.93
N LEU A 114 -15.02 -8.18 10.57
CA LEU A 114 -14.33 -7.96 11.85
C LEU A 114 -13.15 -6.98 11.73
N TRP A 115 -12.53 -6.90 10.56
CA TRP A 115 -11.39 -6.01 10.32
C TRP A 115 -11.60 -5.18 9.07
N LYS A 116 -11.48 -3.86 9.21
CA LYS A 116 -11.48 -2.94 8.07
C LYS A 116 -10.03 -2.66 7.65
N PRO A 117 -9.59 -3.11 6.47
CA PRO A 117 -8.25 -2.79 5.99
C PRO A 117 -8.12 -1.27 5.88
N LYS A 118 -7.10 -0.70 6.54
CA LYS A 118 -6.81 0.72 6.41
C LYS A 118 -6.46 1.00 4.95
N SER A 119 -7.14 1.97 4.34
CA SER A 119 -6.74 2.47 3.03
C SER A 119 -5.33 3.04 3.14
N ARG A 120 -4.50 2.78 2.13
CA ARG A 120 -3.19 3.43 2.04
C ARG A 120 -3.46 4.93 2.01
N LYS A 121 -3.03 5.64 3.06
CA LYS A 121 -3.11 7.11 3.08
C LYS A 121 -2.42 7.59 1.81
N LYS A 122 -3.16 8.32 0.96
CA LYS A 122 -2.53 9.05 -0.13
C LYS A 122 -1.42 9.89 0.50
N PRO A 123 -0.24 10.01 -0.12
CA PRO A 123 0.74 10.96 0.38
C PRO A 123 0.01 12.30 0.52
N LYS A 124 0.00 12.86 1.73
CA LYS A 124 -0.33 14.29 1.91
C LYS A 124 0.52 15.05 0.88
N ASP A 125 -0.04 16.09 0.29
CA ASP A 125 0.64 16.93 -0.70
C ASP A 125 2.12 17.03 -0.35
N ARG A 126 2.97 16.57 -1.28
CA ARG A 126 4.41 16.48 -1.03
C ARG A 126 4.84 17.83 -0.49
N HIS A 127 5.45 17.85 0.68
CA HIS A 127 6.07 19.05 1.23
C HIS A 127 7.00 19.62 0.15
N VAL A 128 6.62 20.75 -0.45
CA VAL A 128 7.41 21.36 -1.52
C VAL A 128 8.52 22.15 -0.84
N TRP A 129 9.76 21.74 -1.08
CA TRP A 129 10.91 22.51 -0.63
C TRP A 129 10.96 23.82 -1.42
N ARG A 130 10.98 24.96 -0.71
CA ARG A 130 11.34 26.26 -1.31
C ARG A 130 12.85 26.27 -1.55
N ALA A 131 13.30 26.84 -2.66
CA ALA A 131 14.73 27.10 -2.87
C ALA A 131 15.24 28.16 -1.87
N ARG A 132 16.48 28.00 -1.39
CA ARG A 132 17.15 29.00 -0.55
C ARG A 132 17.33 30.31 -1.32
N LYS A 133 17.45 31.41 -0.57
CA LYS A 133 17.84 32.72 -1.10
C LYS A 133 19.25 32.72 -1.66
N GLU A 134 19.54 33.67 -2.54
CA GLU A 134 20.82 33.73 -3.26
C GLU A 134 21.88 34.50 -2.46
N TYR A 135 21.46 35.51 -1.70
CA TYR A 135 22.35 36.39 -0.96
C TYR A 135 22.05 36.41 0.54
N PHE A 136 23.11 36.59 1.32
CA PHE A 136 23.05 36.73 2.77
C PHE A 136 22.23 37.98 3.16
N GLY A 137 21.36 37.85 4.15
CA GLY A 137 20.48 38.91 4.64
C GLY A 137 19.19 39.10 3.84
N GLU A 138 18.94 38.29 2.81
CA GLU A 138 17.68 38.36 2.04
C GLU A 138 16.48 37.80 2.81
N ILE A 139 16.68 36.73 3.57
CA ILE A 139 15.69 36.14 4.47
C ILE A 139 16.39 35.63 5.71
N GLU A 140 15.86 36.03 6.85
CA GLU A 140 16.20 35.50 8.15
C GLU A 140 15.10 34.55 8.62
N GLN A 141 15.46 33.34 9.02
CA GLN A 141 14.53 32.35 9.57
C GLN A 141 14.66 32.34 11.10
N PHE A 142 13.54 32.59 11.76
CA PHE A 142 13.44 32.49 13.21
C PHE A 142 12.78 31.18 13.62
N ASP A 143 13.36 30.50 14.59
CA ASP A 143 12.79 29.29 15.19
C ASP A 143 12.97 29.30 16.72
N GLY A 144 12.01 28.70 17.41
CA GLY A 144 11.92 28.66 18.87
C GLY A 144 11.97 27.23 19.39
N SER A 145 12.88 26.96 20.33
CA SER A 145 13.08 25.61 20.86
C SER A 145 12.98 25.58 22.39
N TYR A 146 11.82 25.09 22.87
CA TYR A 146 11.49 24.94 24.28
C TYR A 146 12.06 23.65 24.85
N HIS A 147 13.07 23.76 25.70
CA HIS A 147 13.69 22.62 26.39
C HIS A 147 14.28 23.02 27.74
N LYS A 148 14.56 22.02 28.58
CA LYS A 148 15.41 22.18 29.78
C LYS A 148 16.89 22.28 29.39
N TRP A 149 17.26 23.33 28.67
CA TRP A 149 18.63 23.56 28.20
C TRP A 149 19.66 23.59 29.32
N PHE A 150 19.23 23.92 30.55
CA PHE A 150 20.06 23.95 31.75
C PHE A 150 19.85 22.75 32.68
N GLU A 151 19.13 21.72 32.23
CA GLU A 151 18.78 20.51 32.99
C GLU A 151 18.08 20.86 34.31
N ASP A 152 18.71 20.61 35.45
CA ASP A 152 18.18 20.89 36.79
C ASP A 152 18.64 22.25 37.35
N ARG A 153 19.50 22.97 36.63
CA ARG A 153 20.09 24.25 37.10
C ARG A 153 19.18 25.46 36.89
N ALA A 154 18.18 25.34 36.02
CA ALA A 154 17.17 26.37 35.79
C ALA A 154 15.87 25.74 35.26
N GLU A 155 14.81 26.55 35.21
CA GLU A 155 13.55 26.16 34.59
C GLU A 155 13.70 26.02 33.06
N GLU A 156 12.67 25.46 32.42
CA GLU A 156 12.61 25.34 30.97
C GLU A 156 12.76 26.72 30.30
N ALA A 157 13.62 26.78 29.29
CA ALA A 157 13.90 28.00 28.54
C ALA A 157 13.61 27.78 27.06
N CYS A 158 13.28 28.86 26.36
CA CYS A 158 13.15 28.89 24.91
C CYS A 158 14.47 29.40 24.31
N LEU A 159 15.12 28.59 23.49
CA LEU A 159 16.21 29.07 22.62
C LEU A 159 15.58 29.67 21.37
N LEU A 160 15.76 30.98 21.19
CA LEU A 160 15.39 31.70 19.98
C LEU A 160 16.60 31.75 19.07
N LEU A 161 16.47 31.14 17.90
CA LEU A 161 17.52 31.01 16.91
C LEU A 161 17.14 31.80 15.65
N SER A 162 18.11 32.51 15.12
CA SER A 162 18.04 33.23 13.85
C SER A 162 19.06 32.63 12.88
N VAL A 163 18.60 32.20 11.72
CA VAL A 163 19.42 31.57 10.69
C VAL A 163 19.20 32.24 9.33
N ASP A 164 20.28 32.67 8.69
CA ASP A 164 20.23 33.20 7.33
C ASP A 164 19.85 32.09 6.33
N ASP A 165 18.84 32.31 5.52
CA ASP A 165 18.34 31.29 4.59
C ASP A 165 19.32 30.95 3.46
N ALA A 166 20.14 31.91 3.01
CA ALA A 166 21.05 31.71 1.89
C ALA A 166 22.24 30.83 2.28
N LYS A 167 22.92 31.17 3.38
CA LYS A 167 24.12 30.46 3.86
C LYS A 167 23.80 29.37 4.89
N GLY A 168 22.67 29.45 5.58
CA GLY A 168 22.34 28.57 6.71
C GLY A 168 23.20 28.85 7.94
N GLU A 169 23.77 30.05 8.03
CA GLU A 169 24.60 30.49 9.16
C GLU A 169 23.70 31.00 10.28
N ILE A 170 24.02 30.64 11.52
CA ILE A 170 23.34 31.20 12.70
C ILE A 170 23.82 32.65 12.82
N THR A 171 22.90 33.60 12.67
CA THR A 171 23.19 35.03 12.81
C THR A 171 23.02 35.48 14.25
N HIS A 172 22.08 34.87 14.99
CA HIS A 172 21.83 35.16 16.39
C HIS A 172 21.22 33.98 17.13
N ALA A 173 21.53 33.86 18.42
CA ALA A 173 20.90 32.90 19.32
C ALA A 173 20.74 33.53 20.72
N LYS A 174 19.56 33.41 21.33
CA LYS A 174 19.30 33.94 22.66
C LYS A 174 18.33 33.04 23.44
N PHE A 175 18.61 32.85 24.73
CA PHE A 175 17.66 32.22 25.64
C PHE A 175 16.68 33.25 26.19
N ASP A 176 15.40 32.88 26.21
CA ASP A 176 14.33 33.66 26.83
C ASP A 176 13.28 32.73 27.47
N LEU A 177 12.34 33.31 28.24
CA LEU A 177 11.29 32.53 28.91
C LEU A 177 10.20 32.06 27.93
N ASN A 178 10.01 32.77 26.83
CA ASN A 178 9.02 32.44 25.81
C ASN A 178 9.36 33.05 24.44
N GLU A 179 8.77 32.48 23.40
CA GLU A 179 8.74 33.01 22.04
C GLU A 179 7.69 34.13 21.96
N SER A 180 8.04 35.31 22.48
CA SER A 180 7.23 36.52 22.30
C SER A 180 7.74 37.35 21.13
N THR A 181 6.83 38.13 20.53
CA THR A 181 7.19 39.10 19.49
C THR A 181 8.28 40.05 19.98
N SER A 182 8.23 40.49 21.24
CA SER A 182 9.24 41.35 21.87
C SER A 182 10.65 40.76 21.81
N CYS A 183 10.80 39.45 21.90
CA CYS A 183 12.08 38.77 21.75
C CYS A 183 12.55 38.74 20.29
N LEU A 184 11.66 38.57 19.33
CA LEU A 184 11.98 38.66 17.89
C LEU A 184 12.44 40.07 17.51
N TRP A 185 11.79 41.13 18.02
CA TRP A 185 12.20 42.52 17.78
C TRP A 185 13.61 42.86 18.32
N LEU A 186 14.09 42.14 19.35
CA LEU A 186 15.45 42.29 19.86
C LEU A 186 16.50 41.69 18.92
N LEU A 187 16.11 40.69 18.12
CA LEU A 187 16.97 40.06 17.12
C LEU A 187 17.06 40.90 15.84
N GLU A 188 15.95 41.53 15.42
CA GLU A 188 15.92 42.41 14.24
C GLU A 188 16.68 43.72 14.41
N ARG A 189 16.90 44.20 15.65
CA ARG A 189 17.58 45.47 15.96
C ARG A 189 19.10 45.48 15.68
N ILE A 190 19.63 44.43 15.07
CA ILE A 190 21.06 44.23 14.79
C ILE A 190 21.41 44.59 13.33
N TYR A 191 20.41 44.99 12.52
CA TYR A 191 20.59 45.61 11.20
C TYR A 191 20.25 47.10 11.19
#